data_AF-A0A7X7ZSF8-F1
#
_entry.id   AF-A0A7X7ZSF8-F1
#
_cell.length_a   1.000
_cell.length_b   1.000
_cell.length_c   1.000
_cell.angle_alpha   90.00
_cell.angle_beta   90.00
_cell.angle_gamma   90.00
#
_symmetry.space_group_name_H-M   'P 1'
#
loop_
_entity.id
_entity.type
_entity.pdbx_description
1 polymer ?
#
loop_
_entity_poly.entity_id
_entity_poly.type
_entity_poly.pdbx_seq_one_letter_code
_entity_poly.pdbx_strand_id
1 'polypeptide(L)' 'MNESNGNPLLNFEKSLRSLEATVERLQQEQLDLDLMVKLYEEGIAHLEACQKALEGAELKIRQLNTRIKAGETEGNENG' A
#
# COMPACT_ATOMS: atom_id res chain seq x y z
N MET A 1 2.18 14.60 18.00
CA MET A 1 1.86 13.26 17.49
C MET A 1 2.76 13.00 16.28
N ASN A 2 3.62 11.99 16.31
CA ASN A 2 4.51 11.66 15.19
C ASN A 2 4.32 10.18 14.83
N GLU A 3 3.26 9.89 14.08
CA GLU A 3 2.97 8.54 13.55
C GLU A 3 3.54 8.35 12.13
N SER A 4 4.65 9.02 11.79
CA SER A 4 5.31 8.91 10.49
C SER A 4 6.07 7.59 10.26
N ASN A 5 5.75 6.52 10.98
CA ASN A 5 6.29 5.18 10.79
C ASN A 5 5.20 4.08 10.90
N GLY A 6 3.99 4.37 10.41
CA GLY A 6 2.92 3.39 10.33
C GLY A 6 3.35 2.16 9.52
N ASN A 7 3.18 0.97 10.09
CA ASN A 7 3.42 -0.30 9.42
C ASN A 7 2.79 -0.27 8.01
N PRO A 8 3.56 -0.50 6.92
CA PRO A 8 3.03 -0.45 5.55
C PRO A 8 1.79 -1.33 5.36
N LEU A 9 1.72 -2.47 6.03
CA LEU A 9 0.56 -3.37 6.01
C LEU A 9 -0.66 -2.73 6.68
N LEU A 10 -0.48 -2.05 7.81
CA LEU A 10 -1.58 -1.35 8.49
C LEU A 10 -2.11 -0.19 7.64
N ASN A 11 -1.21 0.53 6.95
CA ASN A 11 -1.59 1.61 6.04
C ASN A 11 -2.33 1.07 4.80
N PHE A 12 -1.91 -0.09 4.28
CA PHE A 12 -2.60 -0.78 3.20
C PHE A 12 -4.01 -1.20 3.62
N GLU A 13 -4.17 -1.94 4.73
CA GLU A 13 -5.47 -2.42 5.22
C GLU A 13 -6.46 -1.28 5.54
N LYS A 14 -5.93 -0.13 5.98
CA LYS A 14 -6.76 1.06 6.19
C LYS A 14 -7.21 1.65 4.86
N SER A 15 -6.29 1.84 3.91
CA SER A 15 -6.58 2.45 2.61
C SER A 15 -7.51 1.57 1.77
N LEU A 16 -7.32 0.24 1.82
CA LEU A 16 -8.16 -0.74 1.13
C LEU A 16 -9.61 -0.68 1.64
N ARG A 17 -9.82 -0.68 2.96
CA ARG A 17 -11.17 -0.55 3.53
C ARG A 17 -11.84 0.77 3.14
N SER A 18 -11.09 1.87 3.12
CA SER A 18 -11.64 3.16 2.69
C SER A 18 -11.98 3.17 1.20
N LEU A 19 -11.18 2.51 0.36
CA LEU A 19 -11.49 2.32 -1.05
C LEU A 19 -12.76 1.48 -1.25
N GLU A 20 -12.88 0.35 -0.55
CA GLU A 20 -14.06 -0.52 -0.60
C GLU A 20 -15.33 0.26 -0.20
N ALA A 21 -15.29 1.00 0.91
CA ALA A 21 -16.39 1.84 1.35
C ALA A 21 -16.74 2.94 0.32
N THR A 22 -15.75 3.47 -0.40
CA THR A 22 -15.96 4.46 -1.47
C THR A 22 -16.67 3.83 -2.66
N VAL A 23 -16.25 2.61 -3.06
CA VAL A 23 -16.89 1.85 -4.14
C VAL A 23 -18.34 1.50 -3.78
N GLU A 24 -18.60 1.06 -2.56
CA GLU A 24 -19.96 0.79 -2.08
C GLU A 24 -20.86 2.03 -2.16
N ARG A 25 -20.34 3.21 -1.81
CA ARG A 25 -21.08 4.48 -1.91
C ARG A 25 -21.35 4.88 -3.36
N LEU A 26 -20.38 4.66 -4.27
CA LEU A 26 -20.53 4.93 -5.70
C LEU A 26 -21.60 4.06 -6.38
N GLN A 27 -21.95 2.90 -5.81
CA GLN A 27 -22.96 1.99 -6.35
C GLN A 27 -24.41 2.38 -6.00
N GLN A 28 -24.62 3.44 -5.22
CA GLN A 28 -25.95 3.87 -4.81
C GLN A 28 -26.73 4.54 -5.96
N GLU A 29 -28.01 4.17 -6.13
CA GLU A 29 -28.85 4.57 -7.26
C GLU A 29 -29.29 6.05 -7.29
N GLN A 30 -29.08 6.81 -6.20
CA GLN A 30 -29.42 8.25 -6.10
C GLN A 30 -28.23 9.08 -5.61
N LEU A 31 -27.08 8.91 -6.26
CA LEU A 31 -25.91 9.73 -5.98
C LEU A 31 -25.94 11.01 -6.83
N ASP A 32 -25.82 12.16 -6.18
CA ASP A 32 -25.69 13.44 -6.87
C ASP A 32 -24.36 13.54 -7.63
N LEU A 33 -24.32 14.30 -8.73
CA LEU A 33 -23.14 14.38 -9.61
C LEU A 33 -21.92 14.96 -8.89
N ASP A 34 -22.09 16.00 -8.09
CA ASP A 34 -20.97 16.59 -7.34
C ASP A 34 -20.43 15.60 -6.29
N LEU A 35 -21.32 14.78 -5.72
CA LEU A 35 -20.92 13.74 -4.79
C LEU A 35 -20.22 12.57 -5.50
N MET A 36 -20.68 12.18 -6.70
CA MET A 36 -19.99 11.19 -7.54
C MET A 36 -18.55 11.60 -7.85
N VAL A 37 -18.34 12.86 -8.24
CA VAL A 37 -16.99 13.38 -8.53
C VAL A 37 -16.10 13.33 -7.29
N LYS A 38 -16.59 13.78 -6.13
CA LYS A 38 -15.82 13.73 -4.87
C LYS A 38 -15.45 12.32 -4.46
N LEU A 39 -16.39 11.38 -4.53
CA LEU A 39 -16.12 9.98 -4.20
C LEU A 39 -15.11 9.35 -5.16
N TYR A 40 -15.15 9.74 -6.43
CA TYR A 40 -14.17 9.28 -7.40
C TYR A 40 -12.75 9.79 -7.06
N GLU A 41 -12.61 11.07 -6.71
CA GLU A 41 -11.33 11.65 -6.25
C GLU A 41 -10.83 10.97 -4.97
N GLU A 42 -11.70 10.74 -3.98
CA GLU A 42 -11.39 9.99 -2.76
C GLU A 42 -10.90 8.56 -3.08
N GLY A 43 -11.58 7.89 -4.02
CA GLY A 43 -11.22 6.56 -4.49
C GLY A 43 -9.83 6.50 -5.12
N ILE A 44 -9.48 7.49 -5.96
CA ILE A 44 -8.13 7.61 -6.53
C ILE A 44 -7.08 7.76 -5.42
N ALA A 45 -7.32 8.64 -4.46
CA ALA A 45 -6.38 8.86 -3.36
C ALA A 45 -6.15 7.59 -2.51
N HIS A 46 -7.21 6.82 -2.24
CA HIS A 46 -7.09 5.54 -1.53
C HIS A 46 -6.33 4.48 -2.35
N LEU A 47 -6.58 4.42 -3.67
CA LEU A 47 -5.86 3.53 -4.57
C LEU A 47 -4.36 3.82 -4.61
N GLU A 48 -3.98 5.10 -4.74
CA GLU A 48 -2.58 5.53 -4.72
C GLU A 48 -1.89 5.16 -3.39
N ALA A 49 -2.59 5.32 -2.27
CA ALA A 49 -2.07 4.92 -0.96
C ALA A 49 -1.82 3.40 -0.87
N CYS A 50 -2.74 2.59 -1.40
CA CYS A 50 -2.56 1.13 -1.50
C CYS A 50 -1.33 0.77 -2.33
N GLN A 51 -1.18 1.37 -3.53
CA GLN A 51 -0.04 1.12 -4.41
C GLN A 51 1.29 1.45 -3.74
N LYS A 52 1.39 2.62 -3.10
CA LYS A 52 2.59 3.04 -2.37
C LYS A 52 2.95 2.09 -1.23
N ALA A 53 1.96 1.57 -0.52
CA ALA A 53 2.19 0.59 0.55
C ALA A 53 2.74 -0.74 0.01
N LEU A 54 2.20 -1.21 -1.14
CA LEU A 54 2.68 -2.41 -1.82
C LEU A 54 4.11 -2.24 -2.35
N GLU A 55 4.42 -1.11 -3.00
CA GLU A 55 5.77 -0.80 -3.47
C GLU A 55 6.79 -0.79 -2.33
N GLY A 56 6.43 -0.20 -1.18
CA GLY A 56 7.28 -0.20 0.00
C GLY A 56 7.52 -1.60 0.57
N ALA A 57 6.49 -2.45 0.57
CA ALA A 57 6.62 -3.84 0.99
C ALA A 57 7.51 -4.65 0.03
N GLU A 58 7.33 -4.48 -1.28
CA GLU A 58 8.15 -5.13 -2.30
C GLU A 58 9.62 -4.73 -2.19
N LEU A 59 9.90 -3.44 -2.05
CA LEU A 59 11.26 -2.93 -1.85
C LEU A 59 11.93 -3.58 -0.63
N LYS A 60 11.20 -3.69 0.48
CA LYS A 60 11.70 -4.31 1.70
C LYS A 60 12.02 -5.80 1.50
N ILE A 61 11.18 -6.54 0.77
CA ILE A 61 11.43 -7.94 0.40
C ILE A 61 12.69 -8.05 -0.46
N ARG A 62 12.84 -7.20 -1.49
CA ARG A 62 14.03 -7.17 -2.35
C ARG A 62 15.30 -6.93 -1.54
N GLN A 63 15.30 -5.95 -0.62
CA GLN A 63 16.44 -5.66 0.26
C GLN A 63 16.79 -6.82 1.21
N LEU A 64 15.78 -7.54 1.71
CA LEU A 64 15.99 -8.73 2.55
C LEU A 64 16.63 -9.86 1.73
N ASN A 65 16.13 -10.12 0.52
CA ASN A 65 16.68 -11.13 -0.38
C ASN A 65 18.14 -10.83 -0.77
N THR A 66 18.48 -9.57 -1.05
CA THR A 66 19.87 -9.17 -1.34
C THR A 66 20.79 -9.44 -0.14
N ARG A 67 20.34 -9.17 1.09
CA ARG A 67 21.14 -9.46 2.30
C ARG A 67 21.35 -10.96 2.52
N ILE A 68 20.34 -11.78 2.25
CA ILE A 68 20.46 -13.25 2.33
C ILE A 68 21.53 -13.73 1.34
N LYS A 69 21.46 -13.30 0.07
CA LYS A 69 22.44 -13.68 -0.96
C LYS A 69 23.87 -13.23 -0.64
N ALA A 70 24.04 -12.04 -0.06
CA ALA A 70 25.36 -11.56 0.33
C ALA A 70 25.98 -12.43 1.44
N GLY A 71 25.19 -12.86 2.42
CA GLY A 71 25.66 -13.75 3.49
C GLY A 71 26.03 -15.18 3.04
N GLU A 72 25.52 -15.63 1.90
CA GLU A 72 25.86 -16.94 1.31
C GLU A 72 27.22 -16.94 0.59
N THR A 73 27.76 -15.76 0.23
CA THR A 73 28.99 -15.67 -0.59
C THR A 73 30.27 -15.63 0.28
N GLU A 74 30.18 -15.26 1.56
CA GLU A 74 31.33 -15.13 2.47
C GLU A 74 31.72 -16.45 3.19
N GLY A 75 31.07 -17.58 2.85
CA GLY A 75 31.27 -18.87 3.53
C GLY A 75 32.15 -19.91 2.81
N ASN A 76 32.69 -19.60 1.63
CA ASN A 76 33.49 -20.56 0.84
C ASN A 76 34.75 -19.92 0.25
N GLU A 77 35.67 -19.54 1.12
CA GLU A 77 37.08 -19.41 0.78
C GLU A 77 37.93 -19.86 1.98
N ASN A 78 38.09 -21.17 2.10
CA ASN A 78 39.17 -21.80 2.87
C ASN A 78 39.62 -23.08 2.14
N GLY A 79 40.75 -22.98 1.44
CA GLY A 79 41.70 -24.07 1.15
C GLY A 79 41.28 -25.11 0.12
#